data_AF-A0A401YAC9-F1
#
_entry.id   AF-A0A401YAC9-F1
#
_cell.length_a   1.000
_cell.length_b   1.000
_cell.length_c   1.000
_cell.angle_alpha   90.00
_cell.angle_beta   90.00
_cell.angle_gamma   90.00
#
_symmetry.space_group_name_H-M   'P 1'
#
loop_
_entity.id
_entity.type
_entity.pdbx_description
1 polymer ?
#
loop_
_entity_poly.entity_id
_entity_poly.type
_entity_poly.pdbx_seq_one_letter_code
_entity_poly.pdbx_strand_id
1 'polypeptide(L)'
;MTISVLDRNDGAAEPTLGHLHDQAGQVDVELLPCRANNPELWFAESPADVEFAKTLCQDCPVQALCLDGALERREPWGVWGGELFLQGVVIPRKRPRGRPRKNEVAA
;
A
#
# COMPACT_ATOMS: atom_id res chain seq x y z
N MET A 1 -16.84 21.47 38.40
CA MET A 1 -15.58 21.33 37.66
C MET A 1 -15.10 19.91 37.83
N THR A 2 -15.53 19.02 36.93
CA THR A 2 -15.02 17.66 36.83
C THR A 2 -14.48 17.53 35.42
N ILE A 3 -13.18 17.74 35.29
CA ILE A 3 -12.49 17.48 34.04
C ILE A 3 -12.52 15.96 33.88
N SER A 4 -13.37 15.47 32.98
CA SER A 4 -13.30 14.07 32.55
C SER A 4 -11.93 13.92 31.90
N VAL A 5 -11.03 13.31 32.64
CA VAL A 5 -9.84 12.67 32.10
C VAL A 5 -10.35 11.57 31.20
N LEU A 6 -10.60 11.92 29.93
CA LEU A 6 -10.73 10.94 28.87
C LEU A 6 -9.35 10.29 28.76
N ASP A 7 -9.25 9.17 29.47
CA ASP A 7 -8.63 7.94 29.01
C ASP A 7 -7.45 8.17 28.07
N ARG A 8 -6.26 8.22 28.67
CA ARG A 8 -4.99 8.04 27.97
C ARG A 8 -4.97 6.59 27.49
N ASN A 9 -5.53 6.34 26.31
CA ASN A 9 -5.47 5.03 25.68
C ASN A 9 -4.12 4.84 24.97
N ASP A 10 -3.05 4.76 25.76
CA ASP A 10 -1.78 4.14 25.38
C ASP A 10 -1.94 2.63 25.62
N GLY A 11 -2.44 1.89 24.62
CA GLY A 11 -2.90 0.52 24.91
C GLY A 11 -3.02 -0.50 23.79
N ALA A 12 -2.58 -0.21 22.56
CA ALA A 12 -2.21 -1.23 21.56
C ALA A 12 -1.53 -0.52 20.38
N ALA A 13 -0.33 -0.96 20.02
CA ALA A 13 0.35 -0.59 18.79
C ALA A 13 -0.35 -1.26 17.60
N GLU A 14 -1.59 -0.88 17.33
CA GLU A 14 -2.24 -1.19 16.06
C GLU A 14 -1.57 -0.33 14.98
N PRO A 15 -1.33 -0.84 13.75
CA PRO A 15 -0.78 -0.09 12.62
C PRO A 15 -1.83 0.91 12.10
N THR A 16 -2.23 1.84 12.97
CA THR A 16 -3.21 2.86 12.66
C THR A 16 -2.68 3.76 11.55
N LEU A 17 -3.59 4.20 10.68
CA LEU A 17 -3.27 5.11 9.58
C LEU A 17 -2.57 6.40 10.07
N GLY A 18 -2.87 6.83 11.31
CA GLY A 18 -2.19 7.94 11.96
C GLY A 18 -0.69 7.69 12.14
N HIS A 19 -0.32 6.54 12.70
CA HIS A 19 1.10 6.17 12.89
C HIS A 19 1.87 6.11 11.57
N LEU A 20 1.24 5.57 10.51
CA LEU A 20 1.83 5.56 9.16
C LEU A 20 2.12 6.97 8.65
N HIS A 21 1.15 7.89 8.80
CA HIS A 21 1.33 9.26 8.35
C HIS A 21 2.41 10.00 9.15
N ASP A 22 2.50 9.78 10.45
CA ASP A 22 3.51 10.37 11.32
C ASP A 22 4.92 9.90 10.91
N GLN A 23 5.14 8.59 10.74
CA GLN A 23 6.42 8.06 10.27
C GLN A 23 6.78 8.57 8.87
N ALA A 24 5.82 8.55 7.94
CA ALA A 24 6.03 9.09 6.60
C ALA A 24 6.25 10.62 6.60
N GLY A 25 5.84 11.34 7.64
CA GLY A 25 6.13 12.78 7.80
C GLY A 25 7.58 13.06 8.18
N GLN A 26 8.30 12.07 8.71
CA GLN A 26 9.69 12.18 9.14
C GLN A 26 10.69 11.76 8.06
N VAL A 27 10.21 11.18 6.96
CA VAL A 27 11.03 10.71 5.83
C VAL A 27 11.05 11.77 4.74
N ASP A 28 12.22 11.99 4.15
CA ASP A 28 12.38 12.87 3.00
C ASP A 28 11.47 12.43 1.84
N VAL A 29 10.79 13.39 1.21
CA VAL A 29 9.77 13.09 0.19
C VAL A 29 10.33 12.27 -0.99
N GLU A 30 11.60 12.46 -1.33
CA GLU A 30 12.28 11.73 -2.41
C GLU A 30 12.44 10.23 -2.11
N LEU A 31 12.44 9.84 -0.83
CA LEU A 31 12.48 8.45 -0.37
C LEU A 31 11.08 7.84 -0.21
N LEU A 32 10.03 8.59 -0.50
CA LEU A 32 8.64 8.13 -0.48
C LEU A 32 8.10 8.09 -1.90
N PRO A 33 8.24 6.96 -2.61
CA PRO A 33 7.87 6.87 -4.02
C PRO A 33 6.44 7.33 -4.31
N CYS A 34 5.49 6.99 -3.45
CA CYS A 34 4.07 7.36 -3.57
C CYS A 34 3.80 8.86 -3.45
N ARG A 35 4.74 9.63 -2.89
CA ARG A 35 4.67 11.10 -2.80
C ARG A 35 5.56 11.79 -3.83
N ALA A 36 6.67 11.17 -4.22
CA ALA A 36 7.60 11.71 -5.22
C ALA A 36 7.12 11.54 -6.68
N ASN A 37 6.25 10.55 -6.94
CA ASN A 37 5.73 10.25 -8.28
C ASN A 37 4.23 10.56 -8.39
N ASN A 38 3.67 10.39 -9.59
CA ASN A 38 2.24 10.52 -9.83
C ASN A 38 1.44 9.50 -8.98
N PRO A 39 0.53 9.93 -8.09
CA PRO A 39 -0.27 9.04 -7.24
C PRO A 39 -1.09 8.01 -8.01
N GLU A 40 -1.54 8.36 -9.23
CA GLU A 40 -2.33 7.46 -10.09
C GLU A 40 -1.59 6.16 -10.43
N LEU A 41 -0.26 6.14 -10.34
CA LEU A 41 0.55 4.96 -10.59
C LEU A 41 0.27 3.81 -9.60
N TRP A 42 0.03 4.12 -8.32
CA TRP A 42 -0.33 3.11 -7.30
C TRP A 42 -1.74 2.54 -7.51
N PHE A 43 -2.52 3.19 -8.36
CA PHE A 43 -3.91 2.87 -8.67
C PHE A 43 -4.07 2.42 -10.12
N ALA A 44 -2.96 2.12 -10.80
CA ALA A 44 -2.92 1.90 -12.23
C ALA A 44 -3.72 0.67 -12.68
N GLU A 45 -4.29 0.77 -13.88
CA GLU A 45 -5.02 -0.34 -14.48
C GLU A 45 -4.14 -1.33 -15.23
N SER A 46 -3.01 -0.86 -15.78
CA SER A 46 -2.09 -1.67 -16.58
C SER A 46 -1.30 -2.63 -15.70
N PRO A 47 -1.18 -3.93 -16.06
CA PRO A 47 -0.31 -4.85 -15.33
C PRO A 47 1.15 -4.38 -15.27
N ALA A 48 1.66 -3.70 -16.30
CA ALA A 48 3.04 -3.21 -16.33
C ALA A 48 3.26 -2.10 -15.30
N ASP A 49 2.33 -1.15 -15.23
CA ASP A 49 2.41 -0.02 -14.31
C ASP A 49 2.24 -0.46 -12.86
N VAL A 50 1.41 -1.48 -12.62
CA VAL A 50 1.27 -2.10 -11.30
C VAL A 50 2.57 -2.75 -10.84
N GLU A 51 3.23 -3.54 -11.70
CA GLU A 51 4.54 -4.10 -11.32
C GLU A 51 5.58 -3.00 -11.14
N PHE A 52 5.55 -1.94 -11.95
CA PHE A 52 6.42 -0.78 -11.76
C PHE A 52 6.20 -0.11 -10.39
N ALA A 53 4.95 0.14 -10.00
CA ALA A 53 4.61 0.67 -8.68
C ALA A 53 5.12 -0.23 -7.54
N LYS A 54 4.99 -1.56 -7.67
CA LYS A 54 5.52 -2.53 -6.68
C LYS A 54 7.04 -2.45 -6.56
N THR A 55 7.74 -2.30 -7.68
CA THR A 55 9.21 -2.18 -7.69
C THR A 55 9.67 -0.90 -7.00
N LEU A 56 8.99 0.23 -7.23
CA LEU A 56 9.29 1.49 -6.56
C LEU A 56 9.16 1.38 -5.03
N CYS A 57 8.21 0.59 -4.54
CA CYS A 57 8.00 0.43 -3.10
C CYS A 57 9.12 -0.37 -2.39
N GLN A 58 10.01 -1.09 -3.09
CA GLN A 58 10.96 -2.04 -2.48
C GLN A 58 11.87 -1.38 -1.43
N ASP A 59 12.34 -0.15 -1.71
CA ASP A 59 13.28 0.58 -0.85
C ASP A 59 12.57 1.66 0.02
N CYS A 60 11.24 1.65 0.09
CA CYS A 60 10.49 2.63 0.86
C CYS A 60 10.68 2.43 2.37
N PRO A 61 11.14 3.43 3.15
CA PRO A 61 11.41 3.27 4.58
C PRO A 61 10.19 2.87 5.43
N VAL A 62 8.98 3.20 4.97
CA VAL A 62 7.71 2.87 5.66
C VAL A 62 6.95 1.73 4.99
N GLN A 63 7.61 0.93 4.14
CA GLN A 63 6.98 -0.16 3.38
C GLN A 63 6.18 -1.12 4.28
N ALA A 64 6.81 -1.64 5.33
CA ALA A 64 6.19 -2.63 6.22
C ALA A 64 4.96 -2.05 6.94
N LEU A 65 5.07 -0.84 7.50
CA LEU A 65 3.95 -0.19 8.16
C LEU A 65 2.81 0.15 7.19
N CYS A 66 3.15 0.54 5.95
CA CYS A 66 2.18 0.79 4.89
C CYS A 66 1.41 -0.48 4.51
N LEU A 67 2.12 -1.61 4.39
CA LEU A 67 1.52 -2.92 4.10
C LEU A 67 0.60 -3.37 5.23
N ASP A 68 1.06 -3.33 6.47
CA ASP A 68 0.28 -3.74 7.65
C ASP A 68 -1.01 -2.92 7.77
N GLY A 69 -0.93 -1.60 7.62
CA GLY A 69 -2.12 -0.75 7.66
C GLY A 69 -3.09 -1.03 6.50
N ALA A 70 -2.59 -1.37 5.30
CA ALA A 70 -3.45 -1.72 4.17
C ALA A 70 -4.16 -3.08 4.37
N LEU A 71 -3.47 -4.06 4.97
CA LEU A 71 -4.04 -5.35 5.35
C LEU A 71 -5.15 -5.18 6.39
N GLU A 72 -4.90 -4.39 7.44
CA GLU A 72 -5.88 -4.13 8.50
C GLU A 72 -7.18 -3.51 7.96
N ARG A 73 -7.04 -2.51 7.07
CA ARG A 73 -8.18 -1.84 6.43
C ARG A 73 -8.85 -2.67 5.34
N ARG A 74 -8.23 -3.79 4.93
CA ARG A 74 -8.62 -4.58 3.75
C ARG A 74 -8.81 -3.69 2.54
N GLU A 75 -7.77 -2.91 2.26
CA GLU A 75 -7.78 -1.91 1.20
C GLU A 75 -8.31 -2.51 -0.10
N PRO A 76 -9.40 -1.97 -0.68
CA PRO A 76 -10.10 -2.65 -1.75
C PRO A 76 -9.29 -2.79 -3.05
N TRP A 77 -8.33 -1.90 -3.32
CA TRP A 77 -7.56 -1.91 -4.56
C TRP A 77 -6.27 -1.06 -4.48
N GLY A 78 -5.36 -1.30 -5.44
CA GLY A 78 -4.13 -0.52 -5.61
C GLY A 78 -2.90 -1.22 -5.04
N VAL A 79 -1.74 -0.58 -5.19
CA VAL A 79 -0.46 -1.06 -4.65
C VAL A 79 -0.21 -0.39 -3.29
N TRP A 80 0.07 -1.20 -2.27
CA TRP A 80 0.30 -0.74 -0.91
C TRP A 80 1.44 -1.54 -0.31
N GLY A 81 2.46 -0.85 0.22
CA GLY A 81 3.63 -1.49 0.82
C GLY A 81 4.33 -2.52 -0.10
N GLY A 82 4.27 -2.33 -1.42
CA GLY A 82 4.85 -3.24 -2.41
C GLY A 82 3.93 -4.39 -2.86
N GLU A 83 2.72 -4.48 -2.33
CA GLU A 83 1.75 -5.53 -2.67
C GLU A 83 0.54 -4.98 -3.41
N LEU A 84 0.00 -5.78 -4.34
CA LEU A 84 -1.21 -5.42 -5.09
C LEU A 84 -2.45 -5.95 -4.37
N PHE A 85 -3.38 -5.06 -4.07
CA PHE A 85 -4.69 -5.39 -3.54
C PHE A 85 -5.74 -5.46 -4.63
N LEU A 86 -6.62 -6.45 -4.53
CA LEU A 86 -7.84 -6.56 -5.31
C LEU A 86 -8.94 -7.13 -4.42
N GLN A 87 -10.03 -6.39 -4.25
CA GLN A 87 -11.16 -6.79 -3.40
C GLN A 87 -10.75 -7.07 -1.93
N GLY A 88 -9.77 -6.31 -1.41
CA GLY A 88 -9.29 -6.45 -0.04
C GLY A 88 -8.33 -7.62 0.19
N VAL A 89 -7.90 -8.33 -0.86
CA VAL A 89 -6.91 -9.41 -0.78
C VAL A 89 -5.66 -9.08 -1.59
N VAL A 90 -4.51 -9.51 -1.08
CA VAL A 90 -3.25 -9.40 -1.80
C VAL A 90 -3.22 -10.43 -2.92
N ILE A 91 -2.88 -9.97 -4.13
CA ILE A 91 -2.68 -10.81 -5.30
C ILE A 91 -1.27 -10.56 -5.87
N PRO A 92 -0.58 -11.58 -6.39
CA PRO A 92 0.82 -11.43 -6.81
C PRO A 92 0.98 -10.55 -8.05
N ARG A 93 -0.01 -10.56 -8.96
CA ARG A 93 0.02 -9.80 -10.22
C ARG A 93 -1.38 -9.62 -10.80
N LYS A 94 -1.59 -8.51 -11.52
CA LYS A 94 -2.84 -8.28 -12.26
C LYS A 94 -2.88 -9.15 -13.52
N ARG A 95 -3.98 -9.88 -13.71
CA ARG A 95 -4.18 -10.66 -14.94
C ARG A 95 -4.51 -9.74 -16.11
N PRO A 96 -3.89 -9.90 -17.29
CA PRO A 96 -4.26 -9.15 -18.48
C PRO A 96 -5.75 -9.31 -18.79
N ARG A 97 -6.40 -8.23 -19.22
CA ARG A 97 -7.77 -8.29 -19.72
C ARG A 97 -7.83 -9.16 -20.99
N GLY A 98 -8.94 -9.86 -21.15
CA GLY A 98 -9.20 -10.72 -22.32
C GLY A 98 -9.31 -12.20 -21.96
N ARG A 99 -9.76 -13.00 -22.94
CA ARG A 99 -9.81 -14.46 -22.79
C ARG A 99 -8.38 -14.98 -22.61
N PRO A 100 -8.10 -15.83 -21.60
CA PRO A 100 -6.82 -16.53 -21.52
C PRO A 100 -6.46 -17.13 -22.86
N ARG A 101 -5.24 -16.90 -23.32
CA ARG A 101 -4.75 -17.56 -24.54
C ARG A 101 -4.78 -19.06 -24.30
N LYS A 102 -5.29 -19.81 -25.28
CA LYS A 102 -5.47 -21.26 -25.19
C LYS A 102 -4.14 -22.01 -25.02
N ASN A 103 -3.03 -21.40 -25.42
CA ASN A 103 -1.69 -21.95 -25.30
C ASN A 103 -0.81 -20.97 -24.51
N GLU A 104 -0.06 -21.47 -23.54
CA GLU A 104 1.00 -20.72 -22.89
C GLU A 104 2.18 -20.60 -23.86
N VAL A 105 2.67 -19.38 -24.08
CA VAL A 105 3.93 -19.17 -24.80
C VAL A 105 5.02 -19.53 -23.80
N ALA A 106 5.62 -20.72 -23.96
CA ALA A 106 6.83 -21.11 -23.26
C ALA A 106 7.95 -20.12 -23.65
N ALA A 107 8.63 -19.58 -22.65
CA ALA A 107 9.86 -18.80 -22.79
C ALA A 107 11.07 -19.72 -22.89
#